data_AF-A0A4R4D113-F1
#
_entry.id   AF-A0A4R4D113-F1
#
_cell.length_a   1.000
_cell.length_b   1.000
_cell.length_c   1.000
_cell.angle_alpha   90.00
_cell.angle_beta   90.00
_cell.angle_gamma   90.00
#
_symmetry.space_group_name_H-M   'P 1'
#
loop_
_entity.id
_entity.type
_entity.pdbx_description
1 polymer ?
#
loop_
_entity_poly.entity_id
_entity_poly.type
_entity_poly.pdbx_seq_one_letter_code
_entity_poly.pdbx_strand_id
1 'polypeptide(L)'
;MNSLMTVFSTVVGMSMTASYVALGVILIRQLLKRAPKIFSYLLWLAVFFRLVCPGSFTSVFSFLNVIKPAMQPDALPEVLVMAGLGNINDAINGTVNSSVGSTLPLVAAMDVSPLSMMMLLGSMVWMAGVMVLLIWNIFSYFKIAGKIKTATLLDASLPDIYETDQISTPFVFGFRRPRIYLPAGISPRELPYVLAHETVHIKRRDYLIKPAAFLVLIIHWFNPLMWFCFALMVKDMEMSCDETVIRNKGQEIKEDYSNSLLALAVQKNSFWQATPLAFGANNIKERIKNVIHYRKPGVWIGTAAVVMIVALMIGFVANPVNDTAAGQETYAGYAVDKLLANKTPYVGNASKVIALIDAMPLPKGVVRDKVELQTSTAPYGLTIQYRINDDSAISAENGMIGDVFGRNAILLFSLVDNVEVINIKFTDSAGKYEGYSTTYLRSRIEQIMQRDVRVYAESADLLKELLTRLEYVYFSLGNEGNTAVNKAKQIELCLEKIMSSPLPSSNPYDYIKAHQAEYNIILAMDEQALPYLFSEFAKGGQTGLKGSVMEILCRKILGSEDIKYASTNHQDWYDAYKAHTQRLTDKNGLDWMQAHYPKGVLILRGEQN
;
A
#
# COMPACT_ATOMS: atom_id res chain seq x y z
N MET A 1 -16.59 4.78 -18.79
CA MET A 1 -16.94 4.77 -17.36
C MET A 1 -15.76 4.37 -16.47
N ASN A 2 -15.03 3.30 -16.80
CA ASN A 2 -13.88 2.84 -16.00
C ASN A 2 -12.79 3.90 -15.78
N SER A 3 -12.47 4.73 -16.78
CA SER A 3 -11.49 5.81 -16.63
C SER A 3 -11.92 6.89 -15.65
N LEU A 4 -13.21 7.26 -15.63
CA LEU A 4 -13.74 8.27 -14.71
C LEU A 4 -13.69 7.77 -13.25
N MET A 5 -14.08 6.52 -13.04
CA MET A 5 -14.02 5.87 -11.73
C MET A 5 -12.58 5.77 -11.20
N THR A 6 -11.62 5.47 -12.08
CA THR A 6 -10.18 5.41 -11.75
C THR A 6 -9.61 6.79 -11.37
N VAL A 7 -9.97 7.84 -12.12
CA VAL A 7 -9.56 9.21 -11.77
C VAL A 7 -10.17 9.62 -10.44
N PHE A 8 -11.45 9.32 -10.23
CA PHE A 8 -12.15 9.64 -8.98
C PHE A 8 -11.52 8.94 -7.77
N SER A 9 -11.24 7.63 -7.84
CA SER A 9 -10.59 6.91 -6.74
C SER A 9 -9.18 7.46 -6.44
N THR A 10 -8.42 7.81 -7.48
CA THR A 10 -7.11 8.45 -7.34
C THR A 10 -7.23 9.79 -6.61
N VAL A 11 -8.18 10.64 -7.01
CA VAL A 11 -8.42 11.96 -6.38
C VAL A 11 -8.83 11.80 -4.91
N VAL A 12 -9.67 10.82 -4.59
CA VAL A 12 -10.05 10.50 -3.20
C VAL A 12 -8.82 10.11 -2.38
N GLY A 13 -7.96 9.23 -2.89
CA GLY A 13 -6.71 8.84 -2.22
C GLY A 13 -5.76 10.03 -2.00
N MET A 14 -5.61 10.91 -3.00
CA MET A 14 -4.83 12.14 -2.88
C MET A 14 -5.41 13.10 -1.83
N SER A 15 -6.74 13.26 -1.78
CA SER A 15 -7.41 14.11 -0.80
C SER A 15 -7.23 13.60 0.63
N MET A 16 -7.28 12.27 0.82
CA MET A 16 -7.05 11.63 2.12
C MET A 16 -5.62 11.82 2.60
N THR A 17 -4.63 11.53 1.75
CA THR A 17 -3.21 11.72 2.11
C THR A 17 -2.87 13.18 2.38
N ALA A 18 -3.39 14.11 1.57
CA ALA A 18 -3.24 15.54 1.79
C ALA A 18 -3.90 16.02 3.09
N SER A 19 -4.97 15.36 3.55
CA SER A 19 -5.63 15.68 4.82
C SER A 19 -4.72 15.45 6.03
N TYR A 20 -3.90 14.39 6.04
CA TYR A 20 -2.92 14.16 7.11
C TYR A 20 -1.84 15.25 7.13
N VAL A 21 -1.34 15.63 5.95
CA VAL A 21 -0.37 16.74 5.82
C VAL A 21 -0.99 18.05 6.29
N ALA A 22 -2.23 18.32 5.90
CA ALA A 22 -2.97 19.51 6.29
C ALA A 22 -3.14 19.61 7.81
N LEU A 23 -3.48 18.51 8.50
CA LEU A 23 -3.56 18.48 9.96
C LEU A 23 -2.19 18.77 10.59
N GLY A 24 -1.11 18.18 10.07
CA GLY A 24 0.26 18.47 10.50
C GLY A 24 0.61 19.96 10.35
N VAL A 25 0.31 20.55 9.19
CA VAL A 25 0.50 21.98 8.92
C VAL A 25 -0.32 22.84 9.89
N ILE A 26 -1.59 22.49 10.16
CA ILE A 26 -2.44 23.22 11.10
C ILE A 26 -1.85 23.21 12.51
N LEU A 27 -1.33 22.07 12.98
CA LEU A 27 -0.69 21.96 14.29
C LEU A 27 0.59 22.79 14.36
N ILE A 28 1.44 22.69 13.35
CA ILE A 28 2.73 23.39 13.29
C ILE A 28 2.54 24.91 13.19
N ARG A 29 1.50 25.36 12.49
CA ARG A 29 1.10 26.78 12.48
C ARG A 29 0.85 27.33 13.89
N GLN A 30 0.42 26.51 14.84
CA GLN A 30 0.25 26.94 16.24
C GLN A 30 1.59 27.21 16.93
N LEU A 31 2.64 26.47 16.58
CA LEU A 31 4.00 26.67 17.08
C LEU A 31 4.67 27.90 16.44
N LEU A 32 4.35 28.16 15.16
CA LEU A 32 4.85 29.32 14.41
C LEU A 32 4.09 30.63 14.70
N LYS A 33 3.29 30.72 15.77
CA LYS A 33 2.55 31.94 16.13
C LYS A 33 3.44 33.17 16.27
N ARG A 34 4.67 32.98 16.77
CA ARG A 34 5.68 34.04 16.99
C ARG A 34 6.60 34.28 15.79
N ALA A 35 6.55 33.42 14.78
CA ALA A 35 7.30 33.59 13.55
C ALA A 35 6.51 34.46 12.55
N PRO A 36 7.20 35.11 11.59
CA PRO A 36 6.53 35.82 10.51
C PRO A 36 5.60 34.89 9.72
N LYS A 37 4.44 35.40 9.32
CA LYS A 37 3.40 34.64 8.63
C LYS A 37 3.78 34.15 7.25
N ILE A 38 4.89 34.65 6.69
CA ILE A 38 5.49 34.09 5.48
C ILE A 38 5.73 32.58 5.62
N PHE A 39 6.18 32.11 6.78
CA PHE A 39 6.47 30.69 7.00
C PHE A 39 5.18 29.87 7.10
N SER A 40 4.18 30.37 7.83
CA SER A 40 2.85 29.74 7.87
C SER A 40 2.23 29.67 6.48
N TYR A 41 2.42 30.69 5.66
CA TYR A 41 1.93 30.70 4.30
C TYR A 41 2.68 29.69 3.40
N LEU A 42 4.01 29.60 3.51
CA LEU A 42 4.82 28.65 2.75
C LEU A 42 4.54 27.19 3.09
N LEU A 43 4.12 26.88 4.32
CA LEU A 43 3.76 25.51 4.72
C LEU A 43 2.63 24.91 3.87
N TRP A 44 1.72 25.75 3.36
CA TRP A 44 0.62 25.29 2.52
C TRP A 44 1.09 24.74 1.16
N LEU A 45 2.34 25.02 0.74
CA LEU A 45 2.94 24.42 -0.44
C LEU A 45 3.01 22.89 -0.34
N ALA A 46 3.24 22.35 0.87
CA ALA A 46 3.27 20.91 1.10
C ALA A 46 1.90 20.25 0.85
N VAL A 47 0.83 20.90 1.32
CA VAL A 47 -0.56 20.45 1.09
C VAL A 47 -0.90 20.58 -0.39
N PHE A 48 -0.57 21.72 -1.01
CA PHE A 48 -0.82 21.95 -2.43
C PHE A 48 -0.12 20.89 -3.31
N PHE A 49 1.15 20.59 -3.03
CA PHE A 49 1.89 19.56 -3.74
C PHE A 49 1.18 18.20 -3.67
N ARG A 50 0.73 17.77 -2.49
CA ARG A 50 0.02 16.49 -2.33
C ARG A 50 -1.35 16.44 -3.00
N LEU A 51 -2.03 17.57 -3.12
CA LEU A 51 -3.32 17.65 -3.82
C LEU A 51 -3.17 17.61 -5.35
N VAL A 52 -1.99 17.90 -5.89
CA VAL A 52 -1.74 17.99 -7.34
C VAL A 52 -0.92 16.82 -7.87
N CYS A 53 0.05 16.32 -7.10
CA CYS A 53 0.95 15.26 -7.53
C CYS A 53 0.42 13.87 -7.15
N PRO A 54 -0.04 13.05 -8.12
CA PRO A 54 -0.47 11.67 -7.85
C PRO A 54 0.74 10.78 -7.53
N GLY A 55 1.90 11.09 -8.11
CA GLY A 55 3.16 10.41 -7.84
C GLY A 55 3.70 10.79 -6.47
N SER A 56 3.93 9.80 -5.63
CA SER A 56 4.50 9.97 -4.30
C SER A 56 5.78 9.16 -4.19
N PHE A 57 6.89 9.85 -3.90
CA PHE A 57 8.21 9.23 -3.80
C PHE A 57 8.25 8.35 -2.55
N THR A 58 8.88 7.19 -2.58
CA THR A 58 9.07 6.36 -1.38
C THR A 58 10.31 6.84 -0.64
N SER A 59 10.23 7.00 0.69
CA SER A 59 11.42 7.33 1.51
C SER A 59 11.30 6.82 2.94
N VAL A 60 12.45 6.45 3.51
CA VAL A 60 12.62 5.91 4.87
C VAL A 60 12.25 6.95 5.94
N PHE A 61 12.28 8.25 5.58
CA PHE A 61 11.97 9.37 6.48
C PHE A 61 10.50 9.84 6.41
N SER A 62 9.58 9.00 5.91
CA SER A 62 8.16 9.37 5.87
C SER A 62 7.53 9.42 7.26
N PHE A 63 6.91 10.54 7.65
CA PHE A 63 6.12 10.64 8.89
C PHE A 63 4.86 9.78 8.84
N LEU A 64 4.44 9.32 7.66
CA LEU A 64 3.34 8.36 7.48
C LEU A 64 3.72 6.94 7.97
N ASN A 65 4.99 6.66 8.28
CA ASN A 65 5.37 5.42 8.98
C ASN A 65 4.79 5.35 10.41
N VAL A 66 4.61 6.50 11.07
CA VAL A 66 4.06 6.58 12.43
C VAL A 66 2.53 6.55 12.42
N ILE A 67 1.93 7.12 11.38
CA ILE A 67 0.49 7.12 11.15
C ILE A 67 0.23 6.14 10.00
N LYS A 68 0.35 4.82 10.24
CA LYS A 68 -0.02 3.80 9.25
C LYS A 68 -1.52 3.91 8.99
N PRO A 69 -2.00 4.46 7.86
CA PRO A 69 -3.39 4.31 7.49
C PRO A 69 -3.54 2.86 7.00
N ALA A 70 -4.54 2.14 7.46
CA ALA A 70 -4.90 0.81 6.94
C ALA A 70 -5.42 0.84 5.49
N MET A 71 -5.11 1.88 4.72
CA MET A 71 -5.78 2.24 3.48
C MET A 71 -4.71 2.74 2.49
N GLN A 72 -4.16 1.81 1.72
CA GLN A 72 -3.41 2.13 0.51
C GLN A 72 -4.39 2.70 -0.54
N PRO A 73 -3.97 3.64 -1.41
CA PRO A 73 -4.83 4.21 -2.46
C PRO A 73 -5.37 3.17 -3.44
N ASP A 74 -4.65 2.05 -3.62
CA ASP A 74 -5.05 0.92 -4.45
C ASP A 74 -6.06 -0.02 -3.75
N ALA A 75 -6.35 0.25 -2.47
CA ALA A 75 -7.28 -0.49 -1.64
C ALA A 75 -8.24 0.49 -0.94
N LEU A 76 -9.09 1.20 -1.70
CA LEU A 76 -10.36 1.66 -1.13
C LEU A 76 -11.18 0.41 -0.81
N PRO A 77 -11.44 0.08 0.48
CA PRO A 77 -12.13 -1.14 0.85
C PRO A 77 -13.62 -0.99 0.53
N GLU A 78 -14.11 -1.93 -0.24
CA GLU A 78 -15.50 -2.33 -0.47
C GLU A 78 -16.28 -2.67 0.84
N VAL A 79 -15.67 -2.46 2.01
CA VAL A 79 -16.08 -3.02 3.31
C VAL A 79 -17.11 -2.15 4.06
N LEU A 80 -17.22 -0.84 3.81
CA LEU A 80 -18.07 0.02 4.66
C LEU A 80 -19.58 0.00 4.29
N VAL A 81 -19.99 -0.63 3.18
CA VAL A 81 -21.40 -0.55 2.70
C VAL A 81 -22.16 -1.88 2.74
N MET A 82 -21.45 -3.02 2.79
CA MET A 82 -22.10 -4.35 2.84
C MET A 82 -22.77 -4.68 4.18
N ALA A 83 -22.45 -3.97 5.27
CA ALA A 83 -23.12 -4.17 6.56
C ALA A 83 -24.52 -3.53 6.63
N GLY A 84 -24.88 -2.63 5.70
CA GLY A 84 -26.10 -1.83 5.79
C GLY A 84 -27.21 -2.17 4.79
N LEU A 85 -26.90 -2.81 3.65
CA LEU A 85 -27.87 -3.01 2.55
C LEU A 85 -28.24 -4.48 2.26
N GLY A 86 -27.55 -5.47 2.86
CA GLY A 86 -27.90 -6.89 2.72
C GLY A 86 -29.31 -7.21 3.23
N ASN A 87 -29.80 -6.47 4.22
CA ASN A 87 -31.11 -6.73 4.82
C ASN A 87 -32.32 -6.26 4.00
N ILE A 88 -32.14 -5.45 2.95
CA ILE A 88 -33.27 -4.93 2.16
C ILE A 88 -33.51 -5.80 0.92
N ASN A 89 -32.45 -6.31 0.29
CA ASN A 89 -32.57 -7.10 -0.93
C ASN A 89 -33.05 -8.54 -0.67
N ASP A 90 -32.68 -9.16 0.45
CA ASP A 90 -33.17 -10.51 0.79
C ASP A 90 -34.65 -10.51 1.22
N ALA A 91 -35.12 -9.39 1.80
CA ALA A 91 -36.54 -9.22 2.14
C ALA A 91 -37.43 -9.00 0.90
N ILE A 92 -36.90 -8.36 -0.16
CA ILE A 92 -37.65 -8.12 -1.40
C ILE A 92 -37.60 -9.36 -2.30
N ASN A 93 -36.46 -10.04 -2.40
CA ASN A 93 -36.31 -11.22 -3.26
C ASN A 93 -36.94 -12.49 -2.67
N GLY A 94 -37.00 -12.63 -1.34
CA GLY A 94 -37.69 -13.74 -0.68
C GLY A 94 -39.22 -13.70 -0.81
N THR A 95 -39.79 -12.54 -1.12
CA THR A 95 -41.26 -12.37 -1.20
C THR A 95 -41.80 -12.44 -2.63
N VAL A 96 -40.95 -12.22 -3.66
CA VAL A 96 -41.39 -12.16 -5.06
C VAL A 96 -41.20 -13.49 -5.83
N ASN A 97 -40.33 -14.38 -5.35
CA ASN A 97 -40.06 -15.65 -6.06
C ASN A 97 -41.01 -16.82 -5.74
N SER A 98 -42.01 -16.62 -4.90
CA SER A 98 -42.98 -17.67 -4.55
C SER A 98 -44.25 -17.65 -5.41
N SER A 99 -44.39 -16.68 -6.33
CA SER A 99 -45.55 -16.62 -7.20
C SER A 99 -45.30 -15.73 -8.43
N VAL A 100 -44.65 -16.26 -9.47
CA VAL A 100 -44.96 -16.02 -10.90
C VAL A 100 -44.09 -17.00 -11.69
N GLY A 101 -44.74 -18.03 -12.23
CA GLY A 101 -44.13 -18.97 -13.15
C GLY A 101 -43.87 -18.35 -14.52
N SER A 102 -42.71 -18.69 -15.08
CA SER A 102 -42.50 -18.99 -16.51
C SER A 102 -43.26 -18.14 -17.53
N THR A 103 -42.68 -17.00 -17.95
CA THR A 103 -42.78 -16.43 -19.33
C THR A 103 -42.13 -15.04 -19.43
N LEU A 104 -40.82 -14.90 -19.23
CA LEU A 104 -40.08 -13.74 -19.75
C LEU A 104 -38.70 -14.18 -20.24
N PRO A 105 -38.18 -13.62 -21.36
CA PRO A 105 -36.84 -13.95 -21.82
C PRO A 105 -35.84 -13.54 -20.74
N LEU A 106 -34.81 -14.36 -20.57
CA LEU A 106 -33.62 -14.10 -19.77
C LEU A 106 -32.97 -12.79 -20.26
N VAL A 107 -33.45 -11.65 -19.77
CA VAL A 107 -32.68 -10.42 -19.78
C VAL A 107 -31.49 -10.74 -18.89
N ALA A 108 -30.32 -10.91 -19.49
CA ALA A 108 -29.07 -10.98 -18.76
C ALA A 108 -29.01 -9.76 -17.84
N ALA A 109 -29.34 -9.97 -16.56
CA ALA A 109 -29.16 -8.96 -15.54
C ALA A 109 -27.65 -8.68 -15.54
N MET A 110 -27.27 -7.51 -16.05
CA MET A 110 -25.89 -7.04 -15.94
C MET A 110 -25.57 -7.05 -14.45
N ASP A 111 -24.69 -7.95 -14.02
CA ASP A 111 -24.30 -8.16 -12.63
C ASP A 111 -23.37 -7.01 -12.21
N VAL A 112 -23.90 -5.79 -12.16
CA VAL A 112 -23.18 -4.60 -11.72
C VAL A 112 -23.10 -4.66 -10.19
N SER A 113 -21.90 -4.95 -9.67
CA SER A 113 -21.68 -4.98 -8.22
C SER A 113 -22.17 -3.67 -7.58
N PRO A 114 -22.86 -3.70 -6.43
CA PRO A 114 -23.34 -2.48 -5.77
C PRO A 114 -22.23 -1.44 -5.52
N LEU A 115 -20.99 -1.89 -5.31
CA LEU A 115 -19.82 -1.01 -5.21
C LEU A 115 -19.54 -0.27 -6.53
N SER A 116 -19.52 -0.99 -7.66
CA SER A 116 -19.25 -0.38 -8.96
C SER A 116 -20.30 0.68 -9.31
N MET A 117 -21.57 0.43 -8.95
CA MET A 117 -22.65 1.39 -9.11
C MET A 117 -22.49 2.60 -8.18
N MET A 118 -22.13 2.39 -6.91
CA MET A 118 -21.86 3.50 -5.98
C MET A 118 -20.65 4.34 -6.41
N MET A 119 -19.57 3.71 -6.86
CA MET A 119 -18.38 4.40 -7.39
C MET A 119 -18.70 5.18 -8.67
N LEU A 120 -19.53 4.60 -9.55
CA LEU A 120 -19.99 5.29 -10.75
C LEU A 120 -20.80 6.53 -10.39
N LEU A 121 -21.82 6.39 -9.54
CA LEU A 121 -22.65 7.49 -9.06
C LEU A 121 -21.81 8.56 -8.35
N GLY A 122 -20.89 8.14 -7.46
CA GLY A 122 -19.96 9.03 -6.78
C GLY A 122 -19.09 9.83 -7.74
N SER A 123 -18.58 9.18 -8.79
CA SER A 123 -17.77 9.84 -9.82
C SER A 123 -18.56 10.83 -10.68
N MET A 124 -19.84 10.54 -10.96
CA MET A 124 -20.75 11.45 -11.65
C MET A 124 -21.08 12.68 -10.80
N VAL A 125 -21.41 12.48 -9.52
CA VAL A 125 -21.67 13.57 -8.56
C VAL A 125 -20.42 14.43 -8.39
N TRP A 126 -19.26 13.82 -8.26
CA TRP A 126 -17.98 14.51 -8.18
C TRP A 126 -17.74 15.40 -9.41
N MET A 127 -17.88 14.83 -10.61
CA MET A 127 -17.69 15.57 -11.87
C MET A 127 -18.71 16.69 -12.03
N ALA A 128 -19.97 16.47 -11.68
CA ALA A 128 -21.01 17.50 -11.69
C ALA A 128 -20.64 18.66 -10.75
N GLY A 129 -20.18 18.36 -9.53
CA GLY A 129 -19.72 19.38 -8.58
C GLY A 129 -18.52 20.19 -9.09
N VAL A 130 -17.54 19.52 -9.71
CA VAL A 130 -16.40 20.18 -10.37
C VAL A 130 -16.89 21.13 -11.45
N MET A 131 -17.78 20.69 -12.34
CA MET A 131 -18.32 21.50 -13.42
C MET A 131 -19.10 22.71 -12.91
N VAL A 132 -19.97 22.54 -11.91
CA VAL A 132 -20.74 23.63 -11.31
C VAL A 132 -19.81 24.69 -10.72
N LEU A 133 -18.80 24.28 -9.96
CA LEU A 133 -17.85 25.22 -9.34
C LEU A 133 -16.94 25.91 -10.37
N LEU A 134 -16.54 25.22 -11.44
CA LEU A 134 -15.79 25.82 -12.55
C LEU A 134 -16.63 26.85 -13.31
N ILE A 135 -17.87 26.51 -13.66
CA ILE A 135 -18.79 27.44 -14.34
C ILE A 135 -19.04 28.65 -13.45
N TRP A 136 -19.27 28.44 -12.15
CA TRP A 136 -19.43 29.52 -11.19
C TRP A 136 -18.17 30.41 -11.12
N ASN A 137 -16.97 29.83 -11.13
CA ASN A 137 -15.71 30.56 -11.14
C ASN A 137 -15.56 31.43 -12.41
N ILE A 138 -15.87 30.86 -13.57
CA ILE A 138 -15.85 31.57 -14.87
C ILE A 138 -16.85 32.72 -14.88
N PHE A 139 -18.10 32.47 -14.45
CA PHE A 139 -19.13 33.49 -14.38
C PHE A 139 -18.74 34.61 -13.40
N SER A 140 -18.19 34.25 -12.23
CA SER A 140 -17.67 35.21 -11.27
C SER A 140 -16.55 36.07 -11.86
N TYR A 141 -15.63 35.47 -12.62
CA TYR A 141 -14.55 36.20 -13.28
C TYR A 141 -15.10 37.21 -14.29
N PHE A 142 -16.03 36.81 -15.17
CA PHE A 142 -16.64 37.72 -16.14
C PHE A 142 -17.49 38.80 -15.48
N LYS A 143 -18.18 38.50 -14.38
CA LYS A 143 -18.93 39.48 -13.59
C LYS A 143 -18.00 40.57 -13.04
N ILE A 144 -16.85 40.19 -12.48
CA ILE A 144 -15.85 41.15 -12.00
C ILE A 144 -15.25 41.92 -13.17
N ALA A 145 -14.90 41.24 -14.26
CA ALA A 145 -14.38 41.89 -15.47
C ALA A 145 -15.35 42.93 -16.04
N GLY A 146 -16.66 42.67 -15.98
CA GLY A 146 -17.70 43.64 -16.35
C GLY A 146 -17.72 44.88 -15.46
N LYS A 147 -17.61 44.71 -14.14
CA LYS A 147 -17.61 45.82 -13.17
C LYS A 147 -16.43 46.78 -13.34
N ILE A 148 -15.28 46.28 -13.77
CA ILE A 148 -14.06 47.09 -13.91
C ILE A 148 -13.90 47.71 -15.30
N LYS A 149 -14.81 47.44 -16.25
CA LYS A 149 -14.75 48.04 -17.60
C LYS A 149 -14.88 49.56 -17.59
N THR A 150 -15.62 50.10 -16.63
CA THR A 150 -15.85 51.54 -16.46
C THR A 150 -14.86 52.18 -15.49
N ALA A 151 -13.82 51.45 -15.07
CA ALA A 151 -12.84 51.98 -14.14
C ALA A 151 -11.98 53.06 -14.81
N THR A 152 -11.78 54.17 -14.10
CA THR A 152 -11.00 55.33 -14.56
C THR A 152 -9.58 55.24 -14.01
N LEU A 153 -8.60 55.77 -14.75
CA LEU A 153 -7.23 55.86 -14.24
C LEU A 153 -7.20 56.83 -13.05
N LEU A 154 -6.58 56.43 -11.93
CA LEU A 154 -6.52 57.26 -10.72
C LEU A 154 -5.69 58.53 -10.93
N ASP A 155 -4.49 58.37 -11.51
CA ASP A 155 -3.56 59.44 -11.81
C ASP A 155 -2.76 59.07 -13.07
N ALA A 156 -2.56 60.03 -13.98
CA ALA A 156 -1.71 59.88 -15.16
C ALA A 156 -0.25 59.55 -14.81
N SER A 157 0.21 59.91 -13.60
CA SER A 157 1.56 59.61 -13.10
C SER A 157 1.74 58.16 -12.62
N LEU A 158 0.64 57.45 -12.36
CA LEU A 158 0.62 56.08 -11.84
C LEU A 158 -0.02 55.12 -12.85
N PRO A 159 0.73 54.70 -13.88
CA PRO A 159 0.22 53.74 -14.85
C PRO A 159 -0.15 52.43 -14.12
N ASP A 160 -1.30 51.84 -14.50
CA ASP A 160 -1.85 50.59 -13.96
C ASP A 160 -2.65 50.66 -12.63
N ILE A 161 -2.99 51.86 -12.15
CA ILE A 161 -3.91 52.05 -11.00
C ILE A 161 -5.23 52.67 -11.46
N TYR A 162 -6.32 51.98 -11.17
CA TYR A 162 -7.67 52.37 -11.59
C TYR A 162 -8.61 52.51 -10.38
N GLU A 163 -9.58 53.41 -10.48
CA GLU A 163 -10.63 53.65 -9.49
C GLU A 163 -12.01 53.32 -10.08
N THR A 164 -12.91 52.76 -9.28
CA THR A 164 -14.30 52.49 -9.66
C THR A 164 -15.24 52.46 -8.45
N ASP A 165 -16.46 52.93 -8.63
CA ASP A 165 -17.57 52.87 -7.68
C ASP A 165 -18.27 51.50 -7.63
N GLN A 166 -17.96 50.60 -8.57
CA GLN A 166 -18.60 49.28 -8.69
C GLN A 166 -18.03 48.19 -7.76
N ILE A 167 -16.97 48.53 -7.03
CA ILE A 167 -16.23 47.63 -6.12
C ILE A 167 -16.17 48.25 -4.73
N SER A 168 -16.12 47.40 -3.70
CA SER A 168 -16.11 47.82 -2.30
C SER A 168 -14.80 47.56 -1.58
N THR A 169 -13.84 46.90 -2.24
CA THR A 169 -12.52 46.59 -1.67
C THR A 169 -11.46 46.71 -2.75
N PRO A 170 -10.25 47.21 -2.42
CA PRO A 170 -9.09 47.13 -3.31
C PRO A 170 -8.80 45.69 -3.73
N PHE A 171 -8.39 45.48 -4.99
CA PHE A 171 -7.85 44.19 -5.43
C PHE A 171 -7.02 44.33 -6.71
N VAL A 172 -6.20 43.31 -6.96
CA VAL A 172 -5.44 43.14 -8.20
C VAL A 172 -6.22 42.26 -9.18
N PHE A 173 -6.32 42.69 -10.44
CA PHE A 173 -6.95 41.92 -11.51
C PHE A 173 -6.11 41.88 -12.79
N GLY A 174 -6.10 40.72 -13.45
CA GLY A 174 -5.40 40.47 -14.71
C GLY A 174 -4.34 39.37 -14.61
N PHE A 175 -4.19 38.56 -15.66
CA PHE A 175 -3.28 37.40 -15.68
C PHE A 175 -1.86 37.77 -16.16
N ARG A 176 -1.76 38.43 -17.32
CA ARG A 176 -0.47 38.81 -17.95
C ARG A 176 0.02 40.22 -17.54
N ARG A 177 -0.89 41.14 -17.27
CA ARG A 177 -0.62 42.51 -16.82
C ARG A 177 -1.55 42.83 -15.64
N PRO A 178 -1.17 42.44 -14.40
CA PRO A 178 -1.99 42.70 -13.23
C PRO A 178 -2.09 44.21 -12.97
N ARG A 179 -3.30 44.71 -12.78
CA ARG A 179 -3.61 46.12 -12.49
C ARG A 179 -4.28 46.23 -11.14
N ILE A 180 -4.06 47.35 -10.45
CA ILE A 180 -4.66 47.63 -9.15
C ILE A 180 -5.98 48.36 -9.38
N TYR A 181 -7.06 47.85 -8.78
CA TYR A 181 -8.38 48.46 -8.81
C TYR A 181 -8.77 48.89 -7.39
N LEU A 182 -9.16 50.15 -7.24
CA LEU A 182 -9.52 50.77 -5.97
C LEU A 182 -11.01 51.16 -5.95
N PRO A 183 -11.71 50.97 -4.82
CA PRO A 183 -13.03 51.55 -4.62
C PRO A 183 -12.94 53.07 -4.64
N ALA A 184 -14.00 53.72 -5.13
CA ALA A 184 -14.11 55.16 -5.10
C ALA A 184 -14.11 55.70 -3.66
N GLY A 185 -13.37 56.79 -3.41
CA GLY A 185 -13.42 57.51 -2.13
C GLY A 185 -12.46 57.03 -1.04
N ILE A 186 -11.36 56.36 -1.41
CA ILE A 186 -10.24 56.12 -0.48
C ILE A 186 -9.59 57.45 -0.12
N SER A 187 -9.35 57.69 1.17
CA SER A 187 -8.74 58.95 1.59
C SER A 187 -7.26 59.04 1.18
N PRO A 188 -6.71 60.24 0.92
CA PRO A 188 -5.29 60.42 0.59
C PRO A 188 -4.34 59.91 1.68
N ARG A 189 -4.82 59.80 2.94
CA ARG A 189 -4.04 59.25 4.07
C ARG A 189 -3.94 57.72 4.02
N GLU A 190 -4.97 57.05 3.51
CA GLU A 190 -5.05 55.58 3.43
C GLU A 190 -4.38 55.04 2.16
N LEU A 191 -4.49 55.79 1.06
CA LEU A 191 -4.01 55.40 -0.27
C LEU A 191 -2.57 54.84 -0.27
N PRO A 192 -1.57 55.46 0.39
CA PRO A 192 -0.20 54.93 0.39
C PRO A 192 -0.06 53.55 1.05
N TYR A 193 -0.92 53.23 2.01
CA TYR A 193 -0.93 51.94 2.70
C TYR A 193 -1.63 50.86 1.88
N VAL A 194 -2.75 51.22 1.25
CA VAL A 194 -3.48 50.33 0.33
C VAL A 194 -2.61 49.95 -0.86
N LEU A 195 -2.00 50.94 -1.52
CA LEU A 195 -1.12 50.70 -2.66
C LEU A 195 0.08 49.84 -2.27
N ALA A 196 0.67 50.08 -1.10
CA ALA A 196 1.77 49.25 -0.61
C ALA A 196 1.34 47.78 -0.41
N HIS A 197 0.14 47.54 0.11
CA HIS A 197 -0.41 46.20 0.29
C HIS A 197 -0.66 45.49 -1.05
N GLU A 198 -1.39 46.12 -1.98
CA GLU A 198 -1.68 45.54 -3.30
C GLU A 198 -0.41 45.30 -4.13
N THR A 199 0.60 46.18 -3.99
CA THR A 199 1.90 46.00 -4.64
C THR A 199 2.62 44.75 -4.14
N VAL A 200 2.45 44.38 -2.85
CA VAL A 200 3.01 43.13 -2.33
C VAL A 200 2.35 41.92 -3.00
N HIS A 201 1.03 41.94 -3.21
CA HIS A 201 0.33 40.87 -3.94
C HIS A 201 0.81 40.73 -5.39
N ILE A 202 1.06 41.83 -6.09
CA ILE A 202 1.64 41.80 -7.45
C ILE A 202 3.05 41.20 -7.42
N LYS A 203 3.93 41.70 -6.55
CA LYS A 203 5.33 41.24 -6.45
C LYS A 203 5.43 39.76 -6.12
N ARG A 204 4.50 39.24 -5.30
CA ARG A 204 4.43 37.84 -4.89
C ARG A 204 3.62 36.94 -5.83
N ARG A 205 2.92 37.54 -6.81
CA ARG A 205 2.01 36.85 -7.74
C ARG A 205 0.83 36.16 -7.04
N ASP A 206 0.35 36.73 -5.94
CA ASP A 206 -0.77 36.17 -5.18
C ASP A 206 -2.07 36.13 -6.02
N TYR A 207 -2.18 37.03 -7.00
CA TYR A 207 -3.24 37.04 -8.01
C TYR A 207 -3.26 35.78 -8.91
N LEU A 208 -2.17 35.00 -8.96
CA LEU A 208 -2.10 33.69 -9.62
C LEU A 208 -2.24 32.55 -8.62
N ILE A 209 -1.58 32.66 -7.46
CA ILE A 209 -1.56 31.60 -6.44
C ILE A 209 -2.97 31.32 -5.91
N LYS A 210 -3.75 32.38 -5.61
CA LYS A 210 -5.10 32.21 -5.05
C LYS A 210 -6.07 31.52 -6.03
N PRO A 211 -6.17 31.92 -7.31
CA PRO A 211 -6.95 31.15 -8.30
C PRO A 211 -6.44 29.73 -8.50
N ALA A 212 -5.12 29.50 -8.55
CA ALA A 212 -4.56 28.15 -8.72
C ALA A 212 -4.92 27.23 -7.54
N ALA A 213 -4.77 27.71 -6.30
CA ALA A 213 -5.19 26.99 -5.10
C ALA A 213 -6.71 26.71 -5.09
N PHE A 214 -7.51 27.65 -5.60
CA PHE A 214 -8.94 27.47 -5.73
C PHE A 214 -9.30 26.40 -6.79
N LEU A 215 -8.61 26.37 -7.94
CA LEU A 215 -8.81 25.31 -8.95
C LEU A 215 -8.52 23.92 -8.38
N VAL A 216 -7.45 23.79 -7.57
CA VAL A 216 -7.16 22.55 -6.85
C VAL A 216 -8.26 22.22 -5.85
N LEU A 217 -8.75 23.21 -5.09
CA LEU A 217 -9.87 23.02 -4.17
C LEU A 217 -11.15 22.55 -4.89
N ILE A 218 -11.42 23.02 -6.12
CA ILE A 218 -12.56 22.55 -6.91
C ILE A 218 -12.45 21.06 -7.19
N ILE A 219 -11.27 20.53 -7.52
CA ILE A 219 -11.07 19.09 -7.75
C ILE A 219 -11.36 18.30 -6.46
N HIS A 220 -11.00 18.86 -5.32
CA HIS A 220 -11.13 18.26 -3.98
C HIS A 220 -12.33 18.78 -3.19
N TRP A 221 -13.37 19.28 -3.88
CA TRP A 221 -14.46 20.04 -3.24
C TRP A 221 -15.25 19.24 -2.21
N PHE A 222 -15.30 17.93 -2.33
CA PHE A 222 -15.99 17.03 -1.41
C PHE A 222 -15.33 16.99 -0.03
N ASN A 223 -14.07 17.43 0.09
CA ASN A 223 -13.32 17.38 1.34
C ASN A 223 -13.47 18.71 2.12
N PRO A 224 -14.26 18.75 3.23
CA PRO A 224 -14.48 19.97 4.01
C PRO A 224 -13.20 20.51 4.65
N LEU A 225 -12.22 19.64 4.94
CA LEU A 225 -10.93 20.08 5.49
C LEU A 225 -10.17 20.92 4.46
N MET A 226 -10.28 20.63 3.17
CA MET A 226 -9.60 21.40 2.13
C MET A 226 -10.18 22.82 2.01
N TRP A 227 -11.50 22.99 2.18
CA TRP A 227 -12.12 24.32 2.27
C TRP A 227 -11.58 25.12 3.46
N PHE A 228 -11.46 24.47 4.62
CA PHE A 228 -10.88 25.08 5.81
C PHE A 228 -9.41 25.46 5.60
N CYS A 229 -8.62 24.59 4.98
CA CYS A 229 -7.22 24.84 4.65
C CYS A 229 -7.06 26.01 3.68
N PHE A 230 -7.91 26.10 2.66
CA PHE A 230 -7.91 27.23 1.73
C PHE A 230 -8.21 28.56 2.46
N ALA A 231 -9.20 28.58 3.35
CA ALA A 231 -9.50 29.76 4.15
C ALA A 231 -8.33 30.19 5.06
N LEU A 232 -7.65 29.21 5.68
CA LEU A 232 -6.46 29.47 6.50
C LEU A 232 -5.27 29.94 5.66
N MET A 233 -5.06 29.38 4.48
CA MET A 233 -4.01 29.80 3.54
C MET A 233 -4.22 31.23 3.09
N VAL A 234 -5.46 31.61 2.69
CA VAL A 234 -5.79 33.00 2.33
C VAL A 234 -5.54 33.93 3.51
N LYS A 235 -5.93 33.55 4.72
CA LYS A 235 -5.66 34.34 5.92
C LYS A 235 -4.15 34.53 6.16
N ASP A 236 -3.35 33.47 6.04
CA ASP A 236 -1.89 33.55 6.21
C ASP A 236 -1.22 34.40 5.13
N MET A 237 -1.73 34.34 3.89
CA MET A 237 -1.31 35.19 2.77
C MET A 237 -1.53 36.68 3.08
N GLU A 238 -2.75 37.06 3.48
CA GLU A 238 -3.10 38.45 3.84
C GLU A 238 -2.23 38.97 5.00
N MET A 239 -2.08 38.19 6.08
CA MET A 239 -1.23 38.57 7.22
C MET A 239 0.24 38.70 6.81
N SER A 240 0.73 37.84 5.92
CA SER A 240 2.10 37.93 5.40
C SER A 240 2.33 39.16 4.52
N CYS A 241 1.30 39.63 3.80
CA CYS A 241 1.34 40.89 3.06
C CYS A 241 1.39 42.07 4.02
N ASP A 242 0.53 42.10 5.03
CA ASP A 242 0.50 43.13 6.08
C ASP A 242 1.88 43.27 6.77
N GLU A 243 2.51 42.15 7.15
CA GLU A 243 3.85 42.14 7.74
C GLU A 243 4.92 42.68 6.79
N THR A 244 4.79 42.42 5.49
CA THR A 244 5.73 42.91 4.48
C THR A 244 5.62 44.42 4.32
N VAL A 245 4.41 44.99 4.40
CA VAL A 245 4.19 46.44 4.39
C VAL A 245 4.88 47.10 5.59
N ILE A 246 4.66 46.58 6.81
CA ILE A 246 5.30 47.10 8.04
C ILE A 246 6.83 46.96 7.94
N ARG A 247 7.33 45.85 7.43
CA ARG A 247 8.77 45.62 7.27
C ARG A 247 9.42 46.65 6.33
N ASN A 248 8.72 47.04 5.26
CA ASN A 248 9.25 47.96 4.25
C ASN A 248 9.13 49.44 4.65
N LYS A 249 8.02 49.82 5.32
CA LYS A 249 7.74 51.22 5.69
C LYS A 249 8.17 51.62 7.11
N GLY A 250 8.47 50.65 7.98
CA GLY A 250 8.91 50.90 9.35
C GLY A 250 7.84 50.54 10.41
N GLN A 251 8.26 50.49 11.67
CA GLN A 251 7.39 50.10 12.79
C GLN A 251 6.43 51.22 13.22
N GLU A 252 6.76 52.47 12.90
CA GLU A 252 6.01 53.68 13.28
C GLU A 252 4.64 53.76 12.58
N ILE A 253 4.50 53.17 11.40
CA ILE A 253 3.28 53.21 10.59
C ILE A 253 2.17 52.25 11.05
N LYS A 254 2.39 51.46 12.11
CA LYS A 254 1.46 50.39 12.52
C LYS A 254 0.07 50.89 12.87
N GLU A 255 -0.01 52.02 13.57
CA GLU A 255 -1.27 52.60 14.02
C GLU A 255 -2.07 53.12 12.83
N ASP A 256 -1.46 54.01 12.03
CA ASP A 256 -2.05 54.54 10.81
C ASP A 256 -2.48 53.43 9.83
N TYR A 257 -1.65 52.39 9.68
CA TYR A 257 -1.97 51.27 8.82
C TYR A 257 -3.14 50.44 9.37
N SER A 258 -3.18 50.20 10.67
CA SER A 258 -4.30 49.49 11.31
C SER A 258 -5.61 50.26 11.18
N ASN A 259 -5.55 51.59 11.30
CA ASN A 259 -6.69 52.47 11.09
C ASN A 259 -7.17 52.43 9.63
N SER A 260 -6.25 52.42 8.67
CA SER A 260 -6.58 52.24 7.25
C SER A 260 -7.28 50.90 6.97
N LEU A 261 -6.80 49.80 7.56
CA LEU A 261 -7.46 48.50 7.45
C LEU A 261 -8.88 48.51 8.06
N LEU A 262 -9.07 49.21 9.17
CA LEU A 262 -10.37 49.35 9.82
C LEU A 262 -11.34 50.21 8.99
N ALA A 263 -10.88 51.33 8.43
CA ALA A 263 -11.70 52.20 7.60
C ALA A 263 -12.22 51.48 6.34
N LEU A 264 -11.36 50.72 5.67
CA LEU A 264 -11.75 49.88 4.53
C LEU A 264 -12.74 48.77 4.90
N ALA A 265 -12.63 48.24 6.12
CA ALA A 265 -13.59 47.26 6.63
C ALA A 265 -14.96 47.86 6.90
N VAL A 266 -15.02 49.11 7.40
CA VAL A 266 -16.28 49.80 7.71
C VAL A 266 -17.03 50.22 6.45
N GLN A 267 -16.32 50.56 5.36
CA GLN A 267 -16.96 50.85 4.06
C GLN A 267 -17.60 49.61 3.39
N LYS A 268 -17.39 48.41 3.94
CA LYS A 268 -17.90 47.16 3.40
C LYS A 268 -19.34 46.88 3.85
N ASN A 269 -20.32 47.28 3.05
CA ASN A 269 -21.72 46.90 3.27
C ASN A 269 -21.92 45.36 3.15
N SER A 270 -22.52 44.79 4.20
CA SER A 270 -22.36 43.40 4.65
C SER A 270 -23.19 42.31 3.94
N PHE A 271 -23.89 42.56 2.83
CA PHE A 271 -24.98 41.65 2.43
C PHE A 271 -24.80 40.81 1.15
N TRP A 272 -23.85 41.12 0.26
CA TRP A 272 -23.71 40.39 -1.01
C TRP A 272 -22.26 40.20 -1.40
N GLN A 273 -21.63 39.10 -0.96
CA GLN A 273 -20.43 38.58 -1.62
C GLN A 273 -20.13 37.12 -1.23
N ALA A 274 -21.08 36.22 -1.53
CA ALA A 274 -20.81 34.78 -1.61
C ALA A 274 -20.04 34.45 -2.91
N THR A 275 -18.83 35.01 -3.05
CA THR A 275 -17.87 34.55 -4.06
C THR A 275 -16.79 33.74 -3.35
N PRO A 276 -16.41 32.56 -3.85
CA PRO A 276 -15.33 31.77 -3.24
C PRO A 276 -13.99 32.52 -3.15
N LEU A 277 -13.81 33.54 -4.01
CA LEU A 277 -12.65 34.44 -3.97
C LEU A 277 -12.72 35.50 -2.84
N ALA A 278 -13.90 35.72 -2.24
CA ALA A 278 -14.14 36.71 -1.19
C ALA A 278 -13.90 36.16 0.24
N PHE A 279 -13.45 34.90 0.39
CA PHE A 279 -13.19 34.25 1.69
C PHE A 279 -12.11 34.92 2.58
N GLY A 280 -11.51 36.04 2.17
CA GLY A 280 -10.58 36.84 2.99
C GLY A 280 -11.22 37.94 3.84
N ALA A 281 -12.52 38.21 3.65
CA ALA A 281 -13.21 39.37 4.21
C ALA A 281 -13.38 39.40 5.74
N ASN A 282 -13.40 38.24 6.41
CA ASN A 282 -13.85 38.14 7.81
C ASN A 282 -12.71 38.17 8.85
N ASN A 283 -11.47 38.44 8.44
CA ASN A 283 -10.30 38.30 9.32
C ASN A 283 -9.66 39.65 9.74
N ILE A 284 -10.33 40.78 9.53
CA ILE A 284 -9.77 42.13 9.81
C ILE A 284 -9.28 42.26 11.25
N LYS A 285 -10.05 41.77 12.23
CA LYS A 285 -9.66 41.78 13.65
C LYS A 285 -8.32 41.09 13.88
N GLU A 286 -8.10 39.95 13.22
CA GLU A 286 -6.88 39.17 13.38
C GLU A 286 -5.70 39.79 12.61
N ARG A 287 -5.96 40.40 11.45
CA ARG A 287 -4.97 41.19 10.69
C ARG A 287 -4.47 42.37 11.50
N ILE A 288 -5.38 43.20 12.04
CA ILE A 288 -5.03 44.32 12.92
C ILE A 288 -4.23 43.84 14.13
N LYS A 289 -4.68 42.76 14.78
CA LYS A 289 -3.94 42.16 15.90
C LYS A 289 -2.53 41.73 15.48
N ASN A 290 -2.36 41.13 14.30
CA ASN A 290 -1.07 40.70 13.78
C ASN A 290 -0.15 41.89 13.48
N VAL A 291 -0.68 42.94 12.85
CA VAL A 291 0.03 44.20 12.55
C VAL A 291 0.58 44.84 13.83
N ILE A 292 -0.27 45.02 14.85
CA ILE A 292 0.11 45.65 16.11
C ILE A 292 1.23 44.86 16.81
N HIS A 293 1.06 43.53 16.91
CA HIS A 293 1.99 42.65 17.62
C HIS A 293 3.23 42.25 16.81
N TYR A 294 3.33 42.65 15.54
CA TYR A 294 4.46 42.28 14.69
C TYR A 294 5.78 42.76 15.28
N ARG A 295 6.76 41.86 15.41
CA ARG A 295 8.14 42.20 15.79
C ARG A 295 9.09 41.63 14.74
N LYS A 296 10.16 42.35 14.41
CA LYS A 296 11.20 41.84 13.52
C LYS A 296 11.76 40.55 14.16
N PRO A 297 11.68 39.39 13.49
CA PRO A 297 12.15 38.13 14.05
C PRO A 297 13.68 38.15 14.17
N GLY A 298 14.22 37.46 15.18
CA GLY A 298 15.63 37.12 15.20
C GLY A 298 15.95 36.09 14.12
N VAL A 299 17.16 36.15 13.54
CA VAL A 299 17.60 35.27 12.43
C VAL A 299 17.39 33.79 12.75
N TRP A 300 17.61 33.38 14.00
CA TRP A 300 17.41 32.02 14.50
C TRP A 300 15.97 31.48 14.37
N ILE A 301 14.96 32.34 14.48
CA ILE A 301 13.55 31.95 14.31
C ILE A 301 13.29 31.66 12.83
N GLY A 302 13.91 32.43 11.93
CA GLY A 302 13.83 32.20 10.50
C GLY A 302 14.50 30.90 10.08
N THR A 303 15.70 30.62 10.56
CA THR A 303 16.42 29.37 10.25
C THR A 303 15.68 28.15 10.78
N ALA A 304 15.16 28.19 12.02
CA ALA A 304 14.36 27.09 12.57
C ALA A 304 13.09 26.82 11.75
N ALA A 305 12.40 27.88 11.29
CA ALA A 305 11.21 27.74 10.45
C ALA A 305 11.53 27.15 9.07
N VAL A 306 12.66 27.52 8.46
CA VAL A 306 13.12 26.94 7.18
C VAL A 306 13.46 25.46 7.33
N VAL A 307 14.24 25.09 8.35
CA VAL A 307 14.57 23.67 8.63
C VAL A 307 13.30 22.85 8.84
N MET A 308 12.32 23.40 9.56
CA MET A 308 11.03 22.74 9.78
C MET A 308 10.24 22.57 8.48
N ILE A 309 10.17 23.60 7.61
CA ILE A 309 9.52 23.48 6.29
C ILE A 309 10.20 22.38 5.46
N VAL A 310 11.54 22.36 5.43
CA VAL A 310 12.31 21.35 4.70
C VAL A 310 12.05 19.95 5.27
N ALA A 311 12.06 19.79 6.59
CA ALA A 311 11.75 18.52 7.25
C ALA A 311 10.33 18.03 6.93
N LEU A 312 9.34 18.94 6.86
CA LEU A 312 7.98 18.61 6.49
C LEU A 312 7.85 18.26 5.01
N MET A 313 8.52 19.01 4.13
CA MET A 313 8.55 18.68 2.71
C MET A 313 9.18 17.29 2.49
N ILE A 314 10.28 16.96 3.17
CA ILE A 314 10.93 15.65 3.06
C ILE A 314 10.04 14.54 3.67
N GLY A 315 9.50 14.74 4.87
CA GLY A 315 8.77 13.71 5.59
C GLY A 315 7.32 13.51 5.16
N PHE A 316 6.69 14.47 4.49
CA PHE A 316 5.31 14.37 4.00
C PHE A 316 5.18 14.24 2.48
N VAL A 317 6.19 14.55 1.67
CA VAL A 317 6.20 14.21 0.22
C VAL A 317 6.50 12.73 0.00
N ALA A 318 7.20 12.11 0.96
CA ALA A 318 7.51 10.70 0.95
C ALA A 318 6.30 9.85 1.36
N ASN A 319 5.91 8.87 0.54
CA ASN A 319 5.19 7.71 1.02
C ASN A 319 6.12 6.83 1.86
N PRO A 320 5.58 6.08 2.82
CA PRO A 320 6.36 5.06 3.50
C PRO A 320 6.92 4.11 2.45
N VAL A 321 8.19 3.74 2.58
CA VAL A 321 8.71 2.59 1.85
C VAL A 321 7.79 1.43 2.25
N ASN A 322 7.10 0.83 1.28
CA ASN A 322 6.42 -0.43 1.53
C ASN A 322 7.50 -1.35 2.11
N ASP A 323 7.32 -1.80 3.37
CA ASP A 323 8.19 -2.74 4.09
C ASP A 323 8.19 -4.14 3.41
N THR A 324 8.41 -4.19 2.10
CA THR A 324 8.49 -5.42 1.31
C THR A 324 9.90 -5.70 0.80
N ALA A 325 10.92 -4.92 1.16
CA ALA A 325 12.26 -5.16 0.60
C ALA A 325 13.49 -4.93 1.51
N ALA A 326 13.35 -4.55 2.78
CA ALA A 326 14.53 -4.36 3.63
C ALA A 326 14.34 -4.93 5.03
N GLY A 327 14.63 -6.23 5.21
CA GLY A 327 15.04 -6.76 6.51
C GLY A 327 14.13 -7.78 7.21
N GLN A 328 13.10 -8.34 6.57
CA GLN A 328 12.40 -9.50 7.11
C GLN A 328 12.87 -10.79 6.42
N GLU A 329 13.34 -11.76 7.20
CA GLU A 329 13.63 -13.11 6.71
C GLU A 329 12.35 -13.72 6.13
N THR A 330 12.33 -13.96 4.81
CA THR A 330 11.26 -14.71 4.17
C THR A 330 11.61 -16.20 4.21
N TYR A 331 10.61 -17.05 4.45
CA TYR A 331 10.75 -18.50 4.38
C TYR A 331 9.89 -19.02 3.24
N ALA A 332 10.50 -19.69 2.25
CA ALA A 332 9.82 -20.17 1.04
C ALA A 332 8.99 -19.09 0.30
N GLY A 333 9.41 -17.82 0.37
CA GLY A 333 8.69 -16.68 -0.22
C GLY A 333 7.58 -16.08 0.64
N TYR A 334 7.36 -16.59 1.87
CA TYR A 334 6.36 -16.09 2.81
C TYR A 334 6.99 -15.26 3.93
N ALA A 335 6.34 -14.15 4.29
CA ALA A 335 6.71 -13.33 5.45
C ALA A 335 6.01 -13.86 6.72
N VAL A 336 6.61 -14.87 7.36
CA VAL A 336 6.02 -15.63 8.49
C VAL A 336 5.52 -14.74 9.62
N ASP A 337 6.31 -13.74 10.04
CA ASP A 337 5.92 -12.82 11.12
C ASP A 337 4.67 -12.00 10.79
N LYS A 338 4.56 -11.56 9.53
CA LYS A 338 3.39 -10.80 9.06
C LYS A 338 2.14 -11.67 9.02
N LEU A 339 2.28 -12.94 8.65
CA LEU A 339 1.17 -13.88 8.65
C LEU A 339 0.67 -14.13 10.08
N LEU A 340 1.57 -14.41 11.02
CA LEU A 340 1.19 -14.66 12.42
C LEU A 340 0.59 -13.42 13.10
N ALA A 341 1.12 -12.22 12.82
CA ALA A 341 0.56 -10.97 13.35
C ALA A 341 -0.90 -10.74 12.94
N ASN A 342 -1.29 -11.25 11.76
CA ASN A 342 -2.64 -11.13 11.21
C ASN A 342 -3.51 -12.39 11.43
N LYS A 343 -3.05 -13.38 12.19
CA LYS A 343 -3.89 -14.51 12.63
C LYS A 343 -5.18 -14.00 13.28
N THR A 344 -6.30 -14.66 12.98
CA THR A 344 -7.62 -14.28 13.48
C THR A 344 -8.48 -15.51 13.79
N PRO A 345 -9.23 -15.52 14.91
CA PRO A 345 -10.13 -16.62 15.21
C PRO A 345 -11.40 -16.62 14.34
N TYR A 346 -11.68 -15.51 13.66
CA TYR A 346 -12.94 -15.28 12.95
C TYR A 346 -12.72 -14.71 11.55
N VAL A 347 -13.30 -15.36 10.53
CA VAL A 347 -13.24 -14.98 9.11
C VAL A 347 -13.89 -13.63 8.83
N GLY A 348 -14.84 -13.19 9.67
CA GLY A 348 -15.46 -11.87 9.53
C GLY A 348 -14.55 -10.69 9.93
N ASN A 349 -13.34 -10.94 10.42
CA ASN A 349 -12.33 -9.89 10.59
C ASN A 349 -11.69 -9.53 9.24
N ALA A 350 -12.45 -8.83 8.41
CA ALA A 350 -12.09 -8.52 7.02
C ALA A 350 -10.69 -7.88 6.89
N SER A 351 -10.33 -6.95 7.80
CA SER A 351 -9.03 -6.30 7.78
C SER A 351 -7.87 -7.29 7.95
N LYS A 352 -8.00 -8.25 8.87
CA LYS A 352 -6.96 -9.27 9.09
C LYS A 352 -6.93 -10.30 7.98
N VAL A 353 -8.09 -10.76 7.50
CA VAL A 353 -8.17 -11.75 6.42
C VAL A 353 -7.59 -11.18 5.11
N ILE A 354 -7.89 -9.93 4.76
CA ILE A 354 -7.31 -9.28 3.58
C ILE A 354 -5.80 -9.11 3.75
N ALA A 355 -5.33 -8.66 4.92
CA ALA A 355 -3.90 -8.53 5.20
C ALA A 355 -3.15 -9.87 5.08
N LEU A 356 -3.78 -10.99 5.44
CA LEU A 356 -3.23 -12.33 5.23
C LEU A 356 -3.10 -12.65 3.74
N ILE A 357 -4.16 -12.44 2.95
CA ILE A 357 -4.16 -12.75 1.52
C ILE A 357 -3.14 -11.88 0.77
N ASP A 358 -3.08 -10.59 1.07
CA ASP A 358 -2.15 -9.64 0.42
C ASP A 358 -0.69 -9.89 0.82
N ALA A 359 -0.44 -10.56 1.96
CA ALA A 359 0.90 -10.94 2.40
C ALA A 359 1.40 -12.27 1.77
N MET A 360 0.53 -13.01 1.09
CA MET A 360 0.87 -14.28 0.45
C MET A 360 1.40 -14.06 -0.98
N PRO A 361 2.41 -14.83 -1.43
CA PRO A 361 2.96 -14.71 -2.78
C PRO A 361 1.92 -15.13 -3.83
N LEU A 362 1.97 -14.48 -4.98
CA LEU A 362 1.19 -14.79 -6.18
C LEU A 362 2.12 -14.92 -7.40
N PRO A 363 1.73 -15.67 -8.44
CA PRO A 363 2.48 -15.71 -9.69
C PRO A 363 2.55 -14.33 -10.34
N LYS A 364 3.60 -14.09 -11.13
CA LYS A 364 3.71 -12.84 -11.90
C LYS A 364 2.48 -12.68 -12.80
N GLY A 365 1.95 -11.46 -12.91
CA GLY A 365 0.78 -11.20 -13.76
C GLY A 365 -0.56 -11.61 -13.16
N VAL A 366 -0.62 -12.16 -11.95
CA VAL A 366 -1.86 -12.43 -11.22
C VAL A 366 -2.02 -11.41 -10.09
N VAL A 367 -3.22 -10.84 -9.97
CA VAL A 367 -3.56 -9.90 -8.88
C VAL A 367 -4.85 -10.32 -8.19
N ARG A 368 -4.94 -10.09 -6.87
CA ARG A 368 -6.18 -10.27 -6.12
C ARG A 368 -7.18 -9.19 -6.51
N ASP A 369 -8.34 -9.59 -6.99
CA ASP A 369 -9.42 -8.70 -7.44
C ASP A 369 -10.44 -8.47 -6.32
N LYS A 370 -11.16 -9.52 -5.93
CA LYS A 370 -12.26 -9.47 -4.94
C LYS A 370 -12.08 -10.52 -3.85
N VAL A 371 -12.59 -10.24 -2.66
CA VAL A 371 -12.70 -11.20 -1.55
C VAL A 371 -14.10 -11.14 -0.98
N GLU A 372 -14.77 -12.29 -0.86
CA GLU A 372 -16.09 -12.42 -0.25
C GLU A 372 -15.99 -13.28 1.01
N LEU A 373 -16.61 -12.83 2.09
CA LEU A 373 -16.57 -13.51 3.39
C LEU A 373 -17.96 -14.08 3.67
N GLN A 374 -18.07 -15.41 3.79
CA GLN A 374 -19.32 -16.05 4.20
C GLN A 374 -19.36 -16.14 5.74
N THR A 375 -19.99 -15.15 6.39
CA THR A 375 -20.00 -14.97 7.85
C THR A 375 -21.35 -15.22 8.51
N SER A 376 -22.42 -15.43 7.75
CA SER A 376 -23.80 -15.43 8.28
C SER A 376 -24.22 -16.76 8.89
N THR A 377 -23.89 -17.88 8.26
CA THR A 377 -24.24 -19.24 8.71
C THR A 377 -23.09 -20.20 8.44
N ALA A 378 -22.92 -21.19 9.32
CA ALA A 378 -21.94 -22.25 9.10
C ALA A 378 -22.38 -23.18 7.93
N PRO A 379 -21.45 -23.72 7.13
CA PRO A 379 -19.99 -23.56 7.25
C PRO A 379 -19.53 -22.17 6.81
N TYR A 380 -18.68 -21.54 7.63
CA TYR A 380 -18.09 -20.25 7.29
C TYR A 380 -17.11 -20.42 6.13
N GLY A 381 -17.06 -19.42 5.25
CA GLY A 381 -16.30 -19.52 4.02
C GLY A 381 -15.54 -18.25 3.65
N LEU A 382 -14.66 -18.41 2.68
CA LEU A 382 -13.89 -17.35 2.05
C LEU A 382 -13.86 -17.58 0.54
N THR A 383 -14.33 -16.64 -0.27
CA THR A 383 -14.11 -16.64 -1.73
C THR A 383 -13.03 -15.62 -2.09
N ILE A 384 -12.00 -16.04 -2.81
CA ILE A 384 -10.94 -15.17 -3.34
C ILE A 384 -11.00 -15.21 -4.86
N GLN A 385 -11.14 -14.04 -5.46
CA GLN A 385 -11.13 -13.87 -6.91
C GLN A 385 -9.81 -13.26 -7.34
N TYR A 386 -9.10 -13.95 -8.23
CA TYR A 386 -7.86 -13.49 -8.84
C TYR A 386 -8.10 -13.10 -10.29
N ARG A 387 -7.53 -11.95 -10.69
CA ARG A 387 -7.52 -11.49 -12.07
C ARG A 387 -6.16 -11.75 -12.70
N ILE A 388 -6.19 -12.33 -13.89
CA ILE A 388 -5.02 -12.72 -14.68
C ILE A 388 -4.79 -11.65 -15.75
N ASN A 389 -3.61 -11.05 -15.71
CA ASN A 389 -3.18 -10.03 -16.67
C ASN A 389 -2.14 -10.55 -17.66
N ASP A 390 -1.48 -11.67 -17.31
CA ASP A 390 -0.47 -12.32 -18.14
C ASP A 390 -0.62 -13.85 -18.01
N ASP A 391 -1.02 -14.48 -19.11
CA ASP A 391 -1.27 -15.92 -19.19
C ASP A 391 0.00 -16.77 -19.06
N SER A 392 1.19 -16.17 -19.19
CA SER A 392 2.47 -16.89 -19.12
C SER A 392 2.77 -17.49 -17.74
N ALA A 393 2.04 -17.06 -16.70
CA ALA A 393 2.26 -17.50 -15.32
C ALA A 393 1.36 -18.66 -14.87
N ILE A 394 0.36 -19.04 -15.67
CA ILE A 394 -0.50 -20.21 -15.41
C ILE A 394 -0.02 -21.34 -16.32
N SER A 395 1.13 -21.89 -15.99
CA SER A 395 1.51 -23.22 -16.47
C SER A 395 0.59 -24.24 -15.80
N ALA A 396 -0.13 -25.01 -16.60
CA ALA A 396 -1.06 -26.04 -16.16
C ALA A 396 -0.36 -27.12 -15.30
N GLU A 397 -0.25 -26.89 -14.00
CA GLU A 397 0.03 -27.95 -13.02
C GLU A 397 -1.19 -28.11 -12.13
N ASN A 398 -2.04 -29.05 -12.55
CA ASN A 398 -3.25 -29.45 -11.85
C ASN A 398 -2.89 -30.15 -10.53
N GLY A 399 -3.01 -29.45 -9.41
CA GLY A 399 -2.88 -30.10 -8.10
C GLY A 399 -3.42 -29.25 -6.95
N MET A 400 -4.30 -29.84 -6.13
CA MET A 400 -4.98 -29.20 -4.98
C MET A 400 -4.02 -28.66 -3.89
N ILE A 401 -2.77 -29.10 -3.85
CA ILE A 401 -1.78 -28.67 -2.83
C ILE A 401 -0.58 -27.97 -3.49
N GLY A 402 -0.50 -28.06 -4.82
CA GLY A 402 0.74 -27.92 -5.53
C GLY A 402 1.03 -26.56 -6.10
N ASP A 403 -0.01 -25.91 -6.58
CA ASP A 403 0.10 -24.54 -7.01
C ASP A 403 0.15 -23.59 -5.79
N VAL A 404 0.56 -22.35 -6.06
CA VAL A 404 0.64 -21.32 -5.03
C VAL A 404 -0.73 -21.01 -4.41
N PHE A 405 -1.82 -21.25 -5.14
CA PHE A 405 -3.18 -20.99 -4.69
C PHE A 405 -3.64 -22.00 -3.63
N GLY A 406 -3.35 -23.28 -3.83
CA GLY A 406 -3.57 -24.35 -2.86
C GLY A 406 -2.72 -24.18 -1.60
N ARG A 407 -1.43 -23.83 -1.76
CA ARG A 407 -0.57 -23.50 -0.61
C ARG A 407 -1.13 -22.36 0.22
N ASN A 408 -1.56 -21.28 -0.44
CA ASN A 408 -2.17 -20.13 0.21
C ASN A 408 -3.49 -20.51 0.91
N ALA A 409 -4.32 -21.35 0.31
CA ALA A 409 -5.55 -21.85 0.93
C ALA A 409 -5.28 -22.65 2.22
N ILE A 410 -4.26 -23.51 2.23
CA ILE A 410 -3.91 -24.32 3.42
C ILE A 410 -3.38 -23.44 4.56
N LEU A 411 -2.58 -22.42 4.23
CA LEU A 411 -2.14 -21.42 5.21
C LEU A 411 -3.32 -20.63 5.78
N LEU A 412 -4.29 -20.24 4.95
CA LEU A 412 -5.50 -19.55 5.41
C LEU A 412 -6.33 -20.42 6.35
N PHE A 413 -6.47 -21.73 6.09
CA PHE A 413 -7.12 -22.65 7.04
C PHE A 413 -6.40 -22.71 8.39
N SER A 414 -5.08 -22.52 8.40
CA SER A 414 -4.26 -22.51 9.61
C SER A 414 -4.36 -21.18 10.38
N LEU A 415 -4.49 -20.06 9.66
CA LEU A 415 -4.42 -18.69 10.20
C LEU A 415 -5.80 -18.06 10.50
N VAL A 416 -6.88 -18.67 10.02
CA VAL A 416 -8.27 -18.23 10.23
C VAL A 416 -9.08 -19.35 10.87
N ASP A 417 -9.24 -19.33 12.21
CA ASP A 417 -9.61 -20.54 12.97
C ASP A 417 -10.98 -21.15 12.60
N ASN A 418 -11.94 -20.35 12.13
CA ASN A 418 -13.31 -20.81 11.86
C ASN A 418 -13.66 -20.96 10.38
N VAL A 419 -12.74 -20.75 9.43
CA VAL A 419 -13.03 -20.90 7.99
C VAL A 419 -13.02 -22.38 7.57
N GLU A 420 -14.12 -22.89 7.03
CA GLU A 420 -14.26 -24.30 6.68
C GLU A 420 -14.13 -24.55 5.16
N VAL A 421 -14.46 -23.53 4.37
CA VAL A 421 -14.46 -23.60 2.90
C VAL A 421 -13.73 -22.40 2.30
N ILE A 422 -12.78 -22.64 1.40
CA ILE A 422 -12.11 -21.59 0.62
C ILE A 422 -12.37 -21.81 -0.86
N ASN A 423 -12.99 -20.85 -1.53
CA ASN A 423 -13.24 -20.88 -2.97
C ASN A 423 -12.27 -19.93 -3.66
N ILE A 424 -11.53 -20.43 -4.64
CA ILE A 424 -10.66 -19.61 -5.48
C ILE A 424 -11.31 -19.51 -6.86
N LYS A 425 -11.46 -18.31 -7.39
CA LYS A 425 -12.01 -18.03 -8.72
C LYS A 425 -11.00 -17.26 -9.55
N PHE A 426 -10.96 -17.53 -10.85
CA PHE A 426 -10.11 -16.81 -11.78
C PHE A 426 -10.94 -16.01 -12.78
N THR A 427 -10.45 -14.83 -13.16
CA THR A 427 -10.99 -14.00 -14.24
C THR A 427 -9.86 -13.41 -15.07
N ASP A 428 -10.14 -13.09 -16.32
CA ASP A 428 -9.20 -12.45 -17.24
C ASP A 428 -9.93 -11.45 -18.15
N SER A 429 -9.15 -10.61 -18.84
CA SER A 429 -9.72 -9.57 -19.71
C SER A 429 -10.36 -10.12 -20.99
N ALA A 430 -10.07 -11.38 -21.36
CA ALA A 430 -10.61 -12.04 -22.54
C ALA A 430 -11.74 -13.04 -22.23
N GLY A 431 -12.10 -13.22 -20.95
CA GLY A 431 -13.14 -14.16 -20.50
C GLY A 431 -12.74 -15.65 -20.63
N LYS A 432 -11.47 -15.95 -20.93
CA LYS A 432 -10.96 -17.31 -21.11
C LYS A 432 -10.99 -18.14 -19.83
N TYR A 433 -10.85 -17.51 -18.67
CA TYR A 433 -10.84 -18.19 -17.37
C TYR A 433 -12.13 -17.96 -16.55
N GLU A 434 -13.13 -17.27 -17.12
CA GLU A 434 -14.45 -17.17 -16.49
C GLU A 434 -15.06 -18.56 -16.29
N GLY A 435 -15.26 -18.95 -15.03
CA GLY A 435 -15.79 -20.26 -14.64
C GLY A 435 -14.77 -21.23 -14.03
N TYR A 436 -13.47 -20.95 -14.13
CA TYR A 436 -12.46 -21.72 -13.40
C TYR A 436 -12.54 -21.36 -11.92
N SER A 437 -13.00 -22.32 -11.13
CA SER A 437 -13.04 -22.20 -9.68
C SER A 437 -12.56 -23.48 -9.02
N THR A 438 -11.88 -23.32 -7.89
CA THR A 438 -11.38 -24.44 -7.09
C THR A 438 -11.85 -24.24 -5.66
N THR A 439 -12.52 -25.25 -5.12
CA THR A 439 -13.00 -25.25 -3.75
C THR A 439 -12.10 -26.14 -2.90
N TYR A 440 -11.59 -25.55 -1.82
CA TYR A 440 -10.83 -26.23 -0.80
C TYR A 440 -11.71 -26.41 0.44
N LEU A 441 -11.65 -27.59 1.04
CA LEU A 441 -12.35 -27.95 2.26
C LEU A 441 -11.31 -28.24 3.33
N ARG A 442 -11.45 -27.62 4.51
CA ARG A 442 -10.53 -27.84 5.64
C ARG A 442 -10.40 -29.32 5.97
N SER A 443 -11.53 -30.02 6.08
CA SER A 443 -11.59 -31.45 6.38
C SER A 443 -10.75 -32.32 5.43
N ARG A 444 -10.75 -31.99 4.13
CA ARG A 444 -9.96 -32.71 3.13
C ARG A 444 -8.47 -32.43 3.26
N ILE A 445 -8.09 -31.19 3.57
CA ILE A 445 -6.70 -30.82 3.83
C ILE A 445 -6.18 -31.50 5.10
N GLU A 446 -6.94 -31.50 6.19
CA GLU A 446 -6.56 -32.16 7.44
C GLU A 446 -6.41 -33.68 7.27
N GLN A 447 -7.24 -34.31 6.44
CA GLN A 447 -7.09 -35.71 6.07
C GLN A 447 -5.76 -35.97 5.34
N ILE A 448 -5.38 -35.09 4.41
CA ILE A 448 -4.11 -35.22 3.68
C ILE A 448 -2.90 -34.95 4.60
N MET A 449 -3.02 -33.96 5.47
CA MET A 449 -1.97 -33.57 6.42
C MET A 449 -1.88 -34.49 7.65
N GLN A 450 -2.87 -35.38 7.81
CA GLN A 450 -3.06 -36.28 8.96
C GLN A 450 -3.05 -35.56 10.31
N ARG A 451 -3.44 -34.28 10.33
CA ARG A 451 -3.40 -33.40 11.50
C ARG A 451 -4.26 -32.17 11.26
N ASP A 452 -4.81 -31.62 12.33
CA ASP A 452 -5.40 -30.27 12.34
C ASP A 452 -4.35 -29.23 11.92
N VAL A 453 -4.66 -28.45 10.91
CA VAL A 453 -3.73 -27.49 10.32
C VAL A 453 -3.54 -26.23 11.17
N ARG A 454 -4.48 -25.91 12.07
CA ARG A 454 -4.39 -24.72 12.94
C ARG A 454 -3.25 -24.79 13.94
N VAL A 455 -2.81 -25.99 14.29
CA VAL A 455 -1.65 -26.21 15.16
C VAL A 455 -0.39 -25.57 14.57
N TYR A 456 -0.28 -25.51 13.24
CA TYR A 456 0.87 -24.90 12.59
C TYR A 456 0.92 -23.37 12.72
N ALA A 457 -0.17 -22.72 13.13
CA ALA A 457 -0.22 -21.28 13.38
C ALA A 457 -0.04 -20.91 14.87
N GLU A 458 0.47 -21.82 15.71
CA GLU A 458 0.77 -21.55 17.12
C GLU A 458 2.13 -20.87 17.32
N SER A 459 3.09 -21.10 16.41
CA SER A 459 4.42 -20.47 16.46
C SER A 459 5.03 -20.29 15.06
N ALA A 460 6.05 -19.44 14.95
CA ALA A 460 6.77 -19.24 13.70
C ALA A 460 7.44 -20.52 13.18
N ASP A 461 8.00 -21.34 14.07
CA ASP A 461 8.67 -22.58 13.70
C ASP A 461 7.69 -23.63 13.17
N LEU A 462 6.51 -23.74 13.78
CA LEU A 462 5.46 -24.64 13.30
C LEU A 462 4.88 -24.17 11.96
N LEU A 463 4.78 -22.85 11.73
CA LEU A 463 4.29 -22.33 10.45
C LEU A 463 5.32 -22.58 9.32
N LYS A 464 6.62 -22.50 9.64
CA LYS A 464 7.72 -22.90 8.75
C LYS A 464 7.72 -24.41 8.47
N GLU A 465 7.40 -25.23 9.47
CA GLU A 465 7.22 -26.68 9.30
C GLU A 465 6.09 -26.98 8.29
N LEU A 466 4.94 -26.30 8.41
CA LEU A 466 3.84 -26.44 7.47
C LEU A 466 4.28 -26.09 6.05
N LEU A 467 4.92 -24.93 5.85
CA LEU A 467 5.42 -24.51 4.54
C LEU A 467 6.34 -25.56 3.91
N THR A 468 7.22 -26.17 4.72
CA THR A 468 8.13 -27.23 4.28
C THR A 468 7.37 -28.51 3.89
N ARG A 469 6.36 -28.91 4.69
CA ARG A 469 5.50 -30.06 4.38
C ARG A 469 4.69 -29.85 3.12
N LEU A 470 4.20 -28.64 2.86
CA LEU A 470 3.42 -28.34 1.65
C LEU A 470 4.26 -28.47 0.38
N GLU A 471 5.52 -28.07 0.44
CA GLU A 471 6.48 -28.25 -0.66
C GLU A 471 6.74 -29.75 -0.94
N TYR A 472 6.87 -30.56 0.13
CA TYR A 472 6.99 -32.02 0.02
C TYR A 472 5.73 -32.69 -0.53
N VAL A 473 4.54 -32.36 0.00
CA VAL A 473 3.28 -32.98 -0.43
C VAL A 473 3.00 -32.67 -1.89
N TYR A 474 3.22 -31.44 -2.34
CA TYR A 474 3.17 -31.08 -3.75
C TYR A 474 4.09 -31.94 -4.62
N PHE A 475 5.36 -32.06 -4.23
CA PHE A 475 6.33 -32.85 -4.97
C PHE A 475 5.92 -34.33 -5.05
N SER A 476 5.35 -34.87 -3.97
CA SER A 476 4.90 -36.25 -3.90
C SER A 476 3.62 -36.54 -4.71
N LEU A 477 2.70 -35.57 -4.81
CA LEU A 477 1.42 -35.71 -5.51
C LEU A 477 1.54 -35.44 -7.03
N GLY A 478 2.50 -34.63 -7.47
CA GLY A 478 2.80 -34.44 -8.89
C GLY A 478 3.32 -35.69 -9.60
N ASN A 479 3.48 -36.80 -8.86
CA ASN A 479 4.13 -38.02 -9.31
C ASN A 479 3.45 -39.26 -8.72
N GLU A 480 2.12 -39.35 -8.83
CA GLU A 480 1.37 -40.60 -8.67
C GLU A 480 1.77 -41.60 -9.77
N GLY A 481 2.97 -42.14 -9.59
CA GLY A 481 3.67 -43.16 -10.37
C GLY A 481 4.72 -43.77 -9.45
N ASN A 482 4.24 -44.48 -8.43
CA ASN A 482 5.00 -45.02 -7.31
C ASN A 482 6.02 -46.08 -7.76
N THR A 483 7.25 -45.66 -8.08
CA THR A 483 8.40 -46.56 -8.31
C THR A 483 9.67 -46.00 -7.66
N ALA A 484 10.55 -46.88 -7.17
CA ALA A 484 11.86 -46.52 -6.63
C ALA A 484 12.73 -45.72 -7.64
N VAL A 485 12.52 -45.97 -8.93
CA VAL A 485 13.14 -45.25 -10.06
C VAL A 485 12.81 -43.75 -10.03
N ASN A 486 11.60 -43.37 -9.60
CA ASN A 486 11.17 -41.97 -9.56
C ASN A 486 11.81 -41.20 -8.40
N LYS A 487 12.00 -41.88 -7.25
CA LYS A 487 12.68 -41.31 -6.07
C LYS A 487 14.18 -41.11 -6.31
N ALA A 488 14.85 -42.06 -6.96
CA ALA A 488 16.25 -41.93 -7.36
C ALA A 488 16.46 -40.71 -8.28
N LYS A 489 15.59 -40.53 -9.28
CA LYS A 489 15.64 -39.38 -10.19
C LYS A 489 15.41 -38.05 -9.48
N GLN A 490 14.53 -38.02 -8.47
CA GLN A 490 14.28 -36.85 -7.64
C GLN A 490 15.51 -36.47 -6.80
N ILE A 491 16.17 -37.45 -6.17
CA ILE A 491 17.38 -37.21 -5.38
C ILE A 491 18.48 -36.66 -6.29
N GLU A 492 18.66 -37.23 -7.49
CA GLU A 492 19.64 -36.74 -8.46
C GLU A 492 19.35 -35.29 -8.89
N LEU A 493 18.11 -34.95 -9.22
CA LEU A 493 17.74 -33.57 -9.59
C LEU A 493 18.02 -32.57 -8.45
N CYS A 494 17.78 -32.96 -7.21
CA CYS A 494 18.07 -32.11 -6.04
C CYS A 494 19.59 -31.94 -5.87
N LEU A 495 20.37 -33.03 -6.01
CA LEU A 495 21.83 -32.98 -5.95
C LEU A 495 22.40 -32.11 -7.10
N GLU A 496 21.92 -32.27 -8.33
CA GLU A 496 22.32 -31.45 -9.48
C GLU A 496 22.08 -29.96 -9.23
N LYS A 497 20.90 -29.60 -8.71
CA LYS A 497 20.59 -28.20 -8.35
C LYS A 497 21.53 -27.68 -7.27
N ILE A 498 21.76 -28.43 -6.19
CA ILE A 498 22.70 -28.04 -5.13
C ILE A 498 24.10 -27.79 -5.71
N MET A 499 24.54 -28.62 -6.66
CA MET A 499 25.84 -28.50 -7.32
C MET A 499 25.90 -27.40 -8.39
N SER A 500 24.75 -26.93 -8.89
CA SER A 500 24.64 -26.01 -10.04
C SER A 500 24.96 -24.55 -9.72
N SER A 501 24.91 -24.12 -8.46
CA SER A 501 25.22 -22.73 -8.09
C SER A 501 26.73 -22.49 -8.09
N PRO A 502 27.25 -21.53 -8.87
CA PRO A 502 28.64 -21.16 -8.77
C PRO A 502 28.82 -20.16 -7.62
N LEU A 503 29.15 -20.67 -6.43
CA LEU A 503 29.96 -19.92 -5.48
C LEU A 503 31.43 -20.30 -5.73
N PRO A 504 32.40 -19.37 -5.68
CA PRO A 504 33.83 -19.70 -5.75
C PRO A 504 34.34 -20.42 -4.48
N SER A 505 33.44 -21.05 -3.71
CA SER A 505 33.74 -21.67 -2.42
C SER A 505 34.15 -23.13 -2.61
N SER A 506 35.16 -23.57 -1.87
CA SER A 506 35.51 -25.00 -1.76
C SER A 506 34.76 -25.71 -0.62
N ASN A 507 33.86 -25.02 0.08
CA ASN A 507 33.14 -25.55 1.24
C ASN A 507 31.75 -26.08 0.83
N PRO A 508 31.44 -27.39 1.01
CA PRO A 508 30.14 -27.99 0.66
C PRO A 508 28.96 -27.36 1.41
N TYR A 509 29.16 -26.84 2.62
CA TYR A 509 28.09 -26.21 3.39
C TYR A 509 27.58 -24.92 2.74
N ASP A 510 28.41 -24.22 1.94
CA ASP A 510 27.98 -23.01 1.24
C ASP A 510 27.02 -23.33 0.10
N TYR A 511 27.24 -24.46 -0.60
CA TYR A 511 26.32 -24.98 -1.63
C TYR A 511 24.99 -25.42 -1.02
N ILE A 512 25.04 -26.13 0.11
CA ILE A 512 23.84 -26.53 0.86
C ILE A 512 23.06 -25.30 1.33
N LYS A 513 23.74 -24.27 1.84
CA LYS A 513 23.09 -23.04 2.29
C LYS A 513 22.41 -22.28 1.16
N ALA A 514 23.01 -22.25 -0.03
CA ALA A 514 22.42 -21.65 -1.21
C ALA A 514 21.18 -22.41 -1.73
N HIS A 515 21.12 -23.72 -1.48
CA HIS A 515 20.07 -24.64 -1.93
C HIS A 515 19.43 -25.40 -0.77
N GLN A 516 19.05 -24.66 0.28
CA GLN A 516 18.55 -25.25 1.52
C GLN A 516 17.24 -26.02 1.31
N ALA A 517 16.41 -25.58 0.35
CA ALA A 517 15.16 -26.25 0.01
C ALA A 517 15.41 -27.64 -0.58
N GLU A 518 16.26 -27.75 -1.61
CA GLU A 518 16.63 -29.02 -2.24
C GLU A 518 17.32 -29.98 -1.26
N TYR A 519 18.18 -29.45 -0.39
CA TYR A 519 18.83 -30.24 0.66
C TYR A 519 17.81 -30.80 1.67
N ASN A 520 16.86 -29.97 2.11
CA ASN A 520 15.82 -30.37 3.04
C ASN A 520 14.84 -31.40 2.41
N ILE A 521 14.61 -31.33 1.10
CA ILE A 521 13.81 -32.33 0.37
C ILE A 521 14.44 -33.72 0.51
N ILE A 522 15.76 -33.85 0.31
CA ILE A 522 16.45 -35.14 0.44
C ILE A 522 16.44 -35.61 1.90
N LEU A 523 16.68 -34.72 2.87
CA LEU A 523 16.62 -35.08 4.30
C LEU A 523 15.24 -35.56 4.73
N ALA A 524 14.17 -34.95 4.20
CA ALA A 524 12.80 -35.33 4.51
C ALA A 524 12.43 -36.74 4.01
N MET A 525 13.16 -37.28 3.02
CA MET A 525 13.01 -38.67 2.56
C MET A 525 13.59 -39.69 3.55
N ASP A 526 14.41 -39.25 4.51
CA ASP A 526 15.05 -40.04 5.57
C ASP A 526 15.65 -41.36 5.04
N GLU A 527 15.27 -42.51 5.61
CA GLU A 527 15.79 -43.83 5.23
C GLU A 527 15.57 -44.18 3.75
N GLN A 528 14.60 -43.56 3.07
CA GLN A 528 14.28 -43.85 1.68
C GLN A 528 15.29 -43.24 0.71
N ALA A 529 16.09 -42.26 1.14
CA ALA A 529 17.16 -41.69 0.33
C ALA A 529 18.44 -42.54 0.34
N LEU A 530 18.67 -43.29 1.43
CA LEU A 530 19.91 -44.04 1.63
C LEU A 530 20.24 -45.06 0.53
N PRO A 531 19.29 -45.86 -0.02
CA PRO A 531 19.61 -46.81 -1.07
C PRO A 531 20.21 -46.15 -2.32
N TYR A 532 19.72 -44.97 -2.69
CA TYR A 532 20.25 -44.21 -3.82
C TYR A 532 21.62 -43.60 -3.49
N LEU A 533 21.75 -42.96 -2.32
CA LEU A 533 23.02 -42.36 -1.90
C LEU A 533 24.14 -43.41 -1.81
N PHE A 534 23.83 -44.57 -1.22
CA PHE A 534 24.78 -45.69 -1.13
C PHE A 534 25.13 -46.30 -2.49
N SER A 535 24.19 -46.36 -3.44
CA SER A 535 24.50 -46.88 -4.78
C SER A 535 25.40 -45.92 -5.57
N GLU A 536 25.26 -44.60 -5.39
CA GLU A 536 26.18 -43.62 -5.95
C GLU A 536 27.60 -43.74 -5.37
N PHE A 537 27.74 -44.03 -4.07
CA PHE A 537 29.04 -44.33 -3.47
C PHE A 537 29.60 -45.69 -3.92
N ALA A 538 28.75 -46.70 -4.15
CA ALA A 538 29.19 -48.00 -4.64
C ALA A 538 29.81 -47.96 -6.05
N LYS A 539 29.45 -46.95 -6.86
CA LYS A 539 30.10 -46.69 -8.17
C LYS A 539 31.57 -46.28 -8.04
N GLY A 540 32.00 -45.85 -6.85
CA GLY A 540 33.36 -45.44 -6.55
C GLY A 540 33.69 -44.01 -7.01
N GLY A 541 34.80 -43.47 -6.52
CA GLY A 541 35.35 -42.18 -6.97
C GLY A 541 34.64 -40.93 -6.45
N GLN A 542 33.83 -41.04 -5.38
CA GLN A 542 33.11 -39.90 -4.79
C GLN A 542 34.02 -38.98 -3.95
N THR A 543 35.07 -38.42 -4.54
CA THR A 543 36.05 -37.56 -3.84
C THR A 543 35.79 -36.06 -4.02
N GLY A 544 34.79 -35.68 -4.83
CA GLY A 544 34.44 -34.29 -5.13
C GLY A 544 33.23 -33.76 -4.35
N LEU A 545 32.70 -32.62 -4.78
CA LEU A 545 31.58 -31.92 -4.14
C LEU A 545 30.33 -32.79 -3.99
N LYS A 546 29.97 -33.58 -5.02
CA LYS A 546 28.83 -34.52 -4.98
C LYS A 546 28.98 -35.50 -3.80
N GLY A 547 30.14 -36.14 -3.69
CA GLY A 547 30.48 -37.05 -2.59
C GLY A 547 30.40 -36.38 -1.23
N SER A 548 30.87 -35.13 -1.13
CA SER A 548 30.81 -34.35 0.11
C SER A 548 29.39 -34.08 0.58
N VAL A 549 28.52 -33.60 -0.33
CA VAL A 549 27.11 -33.33 -0.02
C VAL A 549 26.37 -34.62 0.35
N MET A 550 26.63 -35.71 -0.38
CA MET A 550 26.04 -37.02 -0.09
C MET A 550 26.49 -37.57 1.27
N GLU A 551 27.77 -37.44 1.65
CA GLU A 551 28.25 -37.85 2.98
C GLU A 551 27.53 -37.05 4.08
N ILE A 552 27.42 -35.73 3.94
CA ILE A 552 26.72 -34.87 4.91
C ILE A 552 25.26 -35.32 5.08
N LEU A 553 24.56 -35.57 3.96
CA LEU A 553 23.19 -36.10 3.96
C LEU A 553 23.11 -37.46 4.67
N CYS A 554 23.97 -38.41 4.30
CA CYS A 554 23.99 -39.74 4.89
C CYS A 554 24.23 -39.69 6.40
N ARG A 555 25.25 -38.94 6.87
CA ARG A 555 25.53 -38.81 8.31
C ARG A 555 24.35 -38.21 9.07
N LYS A 556 23.66 -37.23 8.47
CA LYS A 556 22.48 -36.60 9.07
C LYS A 556 21.30 -37.58 9.16
N ILE A 557 21.07 -38.38 8.13
CA ILE A 557 20.00 -39.39 8.05
C ILE A 557 20.29 -40.58 8.98
N LEU A 558 21.52 -41.08 8.99
CA LEU A 558 21.97 -42.19 9.83
C LEU A 558 21.93 -41.82 11.32
N GLY A 559 22.20 -40.58 11.68
CA GLY A 559 22.07 -40.09 13.06
C GLY A 559 22.94 -40.89 14.03
N SER A 560 22.31 -41.59 14.98
CA SER A 560 23.01 -42.45 15.94
C SER A 560 23.62 -43.72 15.34
N GLU A 561 23.21 -44.10 14.13
CA GLU A 561 23.78 -45.25 13.41
C GLU A 561 25.10 -44.88 12.70
N ASP A 562 25.47 -43.61 12.53
CA ASP A 562 26.74 -43.25 11.87
C ASP A 562 27.98 -43.69 12.68
N ILE A 563 29.11 -43.89 11.99
CA ILE A 563 30.40 -44.18 12.61
C ILE A 563 31.21 -42.91 12.88
N LYS A 564 31.81 -42.85 14.07
CA LYS A 564 32.83 -41.85 14.40
C LYS A 564 34.19 -42.30 13.85
N TYR A 565 34.39 -42.10 12.56
CA TYR A 565 35.62 -42.46 11.84
C TYR A 565 36.22 -41.23 11.16
N ALA A 566 37.54 -41.06 11.28
CA ALA A 566 38.28 -40.02 10.60
C ALA A 566 38.66 -40.51 9.19
N SER A 567 37.84 -40.14 8.20
CA SER A 567 38.08 -40.46 6.79
C SER A 567 38.98 -39.41 6.13
N THR A 568 39.76 -39.86 5.15
CA THR A 568 40.61 -38.99 4.32
C THR A 568 39.84 -38.31 3.19
N ASN A 569 38.73 -38.91 2.75
CA ASN A 569 37.79 -38.38 1.77
C ASN A 569 36.41 -39.04 1.92
N HIS A 570 35.42 -38.59 1.15
CA HIS A 570 34.03 -39.03 1.30
C HIS A 570 33.80 -40.49 0.89
N GLN A 571 34.59 -41.02 -0.07
CA GLN A 571 34.55 -42.43 -0.44
C GLN A 571 35.10 -43.32 0.68
N ASP A 572 36.19 -42.91 1.33
CA ASP A 572 36.82 -43.61 2.47
C ASP A 572 35.87 -43.72 3.67
N TRP A 573 35.02 -42.71 3.91
CA TRP A 573 33.95 -42.82 4.91
C TRP A 573 32.96 -43.93 4.55
N TYR A 574 32.48 -43.97 3.31
CA TYR A 574 31.52 -44.98 2.86
C TYR A 574 32.10 -46.39 2.98
N ASP A 575 33.35 -46.60 2.52
CA ASP A 575 34.02 -47.89 2.57
C ASP A 575 34.21 -48.38 4.02
N ALA A 576 34.61 -47.46 4.92
CA ALA A 576 34.72 -47.75 6.35
C ALA A 576 33.36 -48.08 6.99
N TYR A 577 32.30 -47.36 6.62
CA TYR A 577 30.94 -47.58 7.09
C TYR A 577 30.37 -48.92 6.60
N LYS A 578 30.59 -49.27 5.33
CA LYS A 578 30.22 -50.59 4.76
C LYS A 578 30.93 -51.71 5.50
N ALA A 579 32.24 -51.60 5.69
CA ALA A 579 33.03 -52.62 6.40
C ALA A 579 32.62 -52.76 7.88
N HIS A 580 32.26 -51.65 8.54
CA HIS A 580 31.74 -51.68 9.91
C HIS A 580 30.40 -52.40 9.99
N THR A 581 29.47 -52.04 9.10
CA THR A 581 28.14 -52.69 9.02
C THR A 581 28.29 -54.18 8.72
N GLN A 582 29.17 -54.59 7.80
CA GLN A 582 29.42 -56.01 7.51
C GLN A 582 29.92 -56.77 8.74
N ARG A 583 30.90 -56.23 9.47
CA ARG A 583 31.41 -56.85 10.70
C ARG A 583 30.33 -56.98 11.79
N LEU A 584 29.44 -55.99 11.91
CA LEU A 584 28.31 -56.07 12.84
C LEU A 584 27.29 -57.14 12.43
N THR A 585 27.01 -57.27 11.14
CA THR A 585 26.15 -58.31 10.59
C THR A 585 26.74 -59.70 10.81
N ASP A 586 28.03 -59.89 10.53
CA ASP A 586 28.73 -61.17 10.73
C ASP A 586 28.72 -61.60 12.20
N LYS A 587 28.74 -60.64 13.13
CA LYS A 587 28.75 -60.89 14.57
C LYS A 587 27.37 -61.20 15.15
N ASN A 588 26.33 -60.46 14.74
CA ASN A 588 25.02 -60.47 15.41
C ASN A 588 23.88 -61.06 14.56
N GLY A 589 24.09 -61.27 13.26
CA GLY A 589 23.08 -61.75 12.32
C GLY A 589 22.17 -60.66 11.75
N LEU A 590 21.56 -60.94 10.59
CA LEU A 590 20.77 -59.97 9.83
C LEU A 590 19.49 -59.52 10.57
N ASP A 591 18.81 -60.43 11.28
CA ASP A 591 17.58 -60.12 12.02
C ASP A 591 17.86 -59.14 13.17
N TRP A 592 18.99 -59.32 13.86
CA TRP A 592 19.43 -58.41 14.91
C TRP A 592 19.74 -57.02 14.35
N MET A 593 20.41 -56.97 13.19
CA MET A 593 20.72 -55.72 12.49
C MET A 593 19.44 -54.99 12.05
N GLN A 594 18.43 -55.70 11.54
CA GLN A 594 17.16 -55.07 11.18
C GLN A 594 16.42 -54.47 12.38
N ALA A 595 16.55 -55.07 13.56
CA ALA A 595 15.89 -54.59 14.78
C ALA A 595 16.62 -53.42 15.47
N HIS A 596 17.95 -53.33 15.37
CA HIS A 596 18.76 -52.38 16.14
C HIS A 596 19.60 -51.41 15.29
N TYR A 597 19.75 -51.68 14.00
CA TYR A 597 20.56 -50.91 13.06
C TYR A 597 19.91 -50.88 11.65
N PRO A 598 18.62 -50.54 11.55
CA PRO A 598 17.82 -50.69 10.32
C PRO A 598 18.34 -49.86 9.14
N LYS A 599 18.88 -48.66 9.38
CA LYS A 599 19.39 -47.79 8.31
C LYS A 599 20.72 -48.30 7.77
N GLY A 600 21.57 -48.84 8.64
CA GLY A 600 22.82 -49.48 8.23
C GLY A 600 22.61 -50.72 7.38
N VAL A 601 21.58 -51.53 7.64
CA VAL A 601 21.26 -52.70 6.78
C VAL A 601 21.07 -52.33 5.30
N LEU A 602 20.61 -51.11 5.02
CA LEU A 602 20.38 -50.64 3.65
C LEU A 602 21.66 -50.58 2.80
N ILE A 603 22.84 -50.38 3.41
CA ILE A 603 24.12 -50.38 2.67
C ILE A 603 24.49 -51.77 2.14
N LEU A 604 24.02 -52.83 2.78
CA LEU A 604 24.27 -54.21 2.39
C LEU A 604 23.32 -54.69 1.27
N ARG A 605 22.23 -53.94 1.03
CA ARG A 605 21.23 -54.25 -0.01
C ARG A 605 21.54 -53.59 -1.37
N GLY A 606 22.52 -52.69 -1.42
CA GLY A 606 22.86 -51.89 -2.61
C GLY A 606 23.47 -52.64 -3.80
N GLU A 607 23.61 -53.96 -3.73
CA GLU A 607 24.20 -54.80 -4.80
C GLU A 607 23.19 -55.71 -5.53
N GLN A 608 21.88 -55.64 -5.21
CA GLN A 608 20.86 -56.52 -5.82
C GLN A 608 19.86 -55.85 -6.78
N ASN A 609 20.10 -54.65 -7.28
CA ASN A 609 19.31 -54.07 -8.37
C ASN A 609 20.16 -53.38 -9.42
#